data_AF-A0A251XJ49-F1
#
_entry.id   AF-A0A251XJ49-F1
#
_cell.length_a   1.000
_cell.length_b   1.000
_cell.length_c   1.000
_cell.angle_alpha   90.00
_cell.angle_beta   90.00
_cell.angle_gamma   90.00
#
_symmetry.space_group_name_H-M   'P 1'
#
loop_
_entity.id
_entity.type
_entity.pdbx_description
1 polymer ?
#
loop_
_entity_poly.entity_id
_entity_poly.type
_entity_poly.pdbx_seq_one_letter_code
_entity_poly.pdbx_strand_id
1 'polypeptide(L)'
;MFKVFIGQIDLGKAIDGREVNDLIANAAGQTIQLVTIATIIAVLIGVSIGMTTALRQYSGYDYTVTFASFLFFSLPIFFVAVLLKQYVAIGFNDFLVNPSIPPVMIVVLSLVSGFVWMSIIGGDPKPRLIVFGSATLITAAVLIYLLATDWFSRPGLGILLIAALGALVAVLVTSLSTGLRNRRAFYSALAMALLGAALWYPLQYVLTVSAPWWITIVLIVAFVVVGVIVGYVVGQNDKPIVARGAGITGGLVALLIIVDRVMQVWPDYVTNTRGRPIATVGAVTPGLQGSVWQGMLDSYTHLLLPTIAILLISVASYSRYSRASLLEVMNQDYVRTARAKGLTERTVIMRHAFRNAMIPVATVIAFDVGGLIGGAVITETIFAWKGMGSVFQDALTKTDLNPLMGFILITSILTVIFNMLADILYSVLDPRIRVS
;
A
#
# COMPACT_ATOMS: atom_id res chain seq x y z
N MET A 1 8.31 -22.92 -37.31
CA MET A 1 7.37 -22.25 -38.25
C MET A 1 6.30 -21.57 -37.38
N PHE A 2 6.10 -20.26 -37.55
CA PHE A 2 5.47 -19.33 -36.60
C PHE A 2 4.07 -19.71 -36.09
N LYS A 3 4.01 -20.58 -35.06
CA LYS A 3 2.75 -20.91 -34.35
C LYS A 3 2.13 -19.72 -33.60
N VAL A 4 2.89 -18.63 -33.43
CA VAL A 4 2.43 -17.35 -32.85
C VAL A 4 1.22 -16.78 -33.61
N PHE A 5 1.17 -16.90 -34.93
CA PHE A 5 0.04 -16.41 -35.74
C PHE A 5 -1.22 -17.30 -35.68
N ILE A 6 -1.13 -18.46 -35.04
CA ILE A 6 -2.25 -19.40 -34.83
C ILE A 6 -2.67 -19.39 -33.33
N GLY A 7 -2.16 -18.45 -32.53
CA GLY A 7 -2.47 -18.34 -31.10
C GLY A 7 -1.77 -19.38 -30.22
N GLN A 8 -0.85 -20.18 -30.78
CA GLN A 8 -0.01 -21.09 -30.02
C GLN A 8 1.41 -20.53 -29.96
N ILE A 9 1.66 -19.59 -29.04
CA ILE A 9 3.02 -19.12 -28.78
C ILE A 9 3.81 -20.33 -28.25
N ASP A 10 4.87 -20.74 -28.95
CA ASP A 10 5.74 -21.85 -28.59
C ASP A 10 7.17 -21.32 -28.57
N LEU A 11 7.64 -21.00 -27.37
CA LEU A 11 9.00 -20.50 -27.12
C LEU A 11 10.03 -21.63 -26.96
N GLY A 12 9.61 -22.87 -27.22
CA GLY A 12 10.46 -24.05 -27.08
C GLY A 12 10.69 -24.47 -25.62
N LYS A 13 11.75 -25.25 -25.42
CA LYS A 13 12.17 -25.75 -24.12
C LYS A 13 13.49 -25.13 -23.71
N ALA A 14 13.63 -24.88 -22.42
CA ALA A 14 14.92 -24.52 -21.82
C ALA A 14 15.86 -25.73 -21.88
N ILE A 15 17.16 -25.50 -21.68
CA ILE A 15 18.20 -26.53 -21.65
C ILE A 15 17.90 -27.61 -20.59
N ASP A 16 17.22 -27.24 -19.50
CA ASP A 16 16.79 -28.16 -18.44
C ASP A 16 15.49 -28.92 -18.74
N GLY A 17 14.96 -28.79 -19.96
CA GLY A 17 13.78 -29.50 -20.45
C GLY A 17 12.43 -28.88 -20.04
N ARG A 18 12.42 -27.80 -19.25
CA ARG A 18 11.19 -27.08 -18.88
C ARG A 18 10.63 -26.31 -20.06
N GLU A 19 9.31 -26.18 -20.14
CA GLU A 19 8.67 -25.37 -21.17
C GLU A 19 8.88 -23.89 -20.90
N VAL A 20 9.39 -23.15 -21.90
CA VAL A 20 9.71 -21.73 -21.74
C VAL A 20 8.45 -20.90 -21.53
N ASN A 21 7.33 -21.30 -22.13
CA ASN A 21 6.05 -20.63 -21.95
C ASN A 21 5.64 -20.55 -20.47
N ASP A 22 5.72 -21.66 -19.75
CA ASP A 22 5.36 -21.71 -18.32
C ASP A 22 6.35 -20.92 -17.47
N LEU A 23 7.65 -21.01 -17.78
CA LEU A 23 8.68 -20.24 -17.09
C LEU A 23 8.43 -18.73 -17.23
N ILE A 24 8.16 -18.28 -18.45
CA ILE A 24 7.94 -16.87 -18.76
C ILE A 24 6.59 -16.39 -18.20
N ALA A 25 5.53 -17.17 -18.32
CA ALA A 25 4.21 -16.79 -17.79
C ALA A 25 4.23 -16.61 -16.27
N ASN A 26 4.86 -17.55 -15.54
CA ASN A 26 5.01 -17.45 -14.10
C ASN A 26 5.90 -16.26 -13.71
N ALA A 27 7.07 -16.11 -14.36
CA ALA A 27 7.99 -15.02 -14.10
C ALA A 27 7.37 -13.64 -14.37
N ALA A 28 6.66 -13.49 -15.49
CA ALA A 28 5.94 -12.27 -15.84
C ALA A 28 4.87 -11.93 -14.81
N GLY A 29 4.08 -12.92 -14.35
CA GLY A 29 3.10 -12.72 -13.29
C GLY A 29 3.73 -12.20 -11.99
N GLN A 30 4.88 -12.75 -11.59
CA GLN A 30 5.61 -12.32 -10.39
C GLN A 30 6.18 -10.91 -10.52
N THR A 31 6.78 -10.56 -11.67
CA THR A 31 7.28 -9.20 -11.92
C THR A 31 6.15 -8.19 -11.97
N ILE A 32 5.05 -8.49 -12.66
CA ILE A 32 3.89 -7.60 -12.77
C ILE A 32 3.29 -7.37 -11.38
N GLN A 33 3.12 -8.41 -10.57
CA GLN A 33 2.61 -8.26 -9.20
C GLN A 33 3.49 -7.32 -8.38
N LEU A 34 4.81 -7.56 -8.36
CA LEU A 34 5.76 -6.74 -7.61
C LEU A 34 5.75 -5.28 -8.07
N VAL A 35 5.93 -5.04 -9.37
CA VAL A 35 5.99 -3.71 -9.96
C VAL A 35 4.68 -2.96 -9.75
N THR A 36 3.54 -3.59 -10.03
CA THR A 36 2.22 -2.94 -9.93
C THR A 36 1.93 -2.52 -8.49
N ILE A 37 2.14 -3.41 -7.51
CA ILE A 37 1.90 -3.09 -6.09
C ILE A 37 2.83 -1.96 -5.64
N ALA A 38 4.13 -2.07 -5.92
CA ALA A 38 5.10 -1.07 -5.53
C ALA A 38 4.81 0.30 -6.15
N THR A 39 4.53 0.35 -7.46
CA THR A 39 4.25 1.61 -8.16
C THR A 39 2.95 2.25 -7.70
N ILE A 40 1.86 1.49 -7.52
CA ILE A 40 0.59 2.06 -7.05
C ILE A 40 0.79 2.74 -5.68
N ILE A 41 1.45 2.04 -4.74
CA ILE A 41 1.69 2.59 -3.41
C ILE A 41 2.64 3.79 -3.50
N ALA A 42 3.71 3.69 -4.30
CA ALA A 42 4.65 4.78 -4.48
C ALA A 42 4.02 6.03 -5.10
N VAL A 43 3.14 5.88 -6.07
CA VAL A 43 2.38 6.99 -6.67
C VAL A 43 1.47 7.62 -5.64
N LEU A 44 0.67 6.82 -4.93
CA LEU A 44 -0.26 7.35 -3.93
C LEU A 44 0.48 8.14 -2.84
N ILE A 45 1.57 7.59 -2.31
CA ILE A 45 2.37 8.24 -1.26
C ILE A 45 3.15 9.41 -1.82
N GLY A 46 3.91 9.22 -2.90
CA GLY A 46 4.79 10.22 -3.49
C GLY A 46 4.03 11.44 -3.99
N VAL A 47 2.94 11.24 -4.74
CA VAL A 47 2.08 12.35 -5.19
C VAL A 47 1.45 13.06 -4.00
N SER A 48 0.93 12.33 -3.00
CA SER A 48 0.35 12.96 -1.82
C SER A 48 1.38 13.83 -1.10
N ILE A 49 2.58 13.31 -0.89
CA ILE A 49 3.69 14.02 -0.24
C ILE A 49 4.14 15.24 -1.05
N GLY A 50 4.30 15.13 -2.37
CA GLY A 50 4.72 16.25 -3.21
C GLY A 50 3.67 17.36 -3.28
N MET A 51 2.39 16.99 -3.31
CA MET A 51 1.28 17.93 -3.30
C MET A 51 1.18 18.65 -1.94
N THR A 52 1.27 17.92 -0.81
CA THR A 52 1.21 18.54 0.52
C THR A 52 2.41 19.43 0.82
N THR A 53 3.61 19.08 0.34
CA THR A 53 4.81 19.91 0.49
C THR A 53 4.74 21.18 -0.35
N ALA A 54 4.24 21.11 -1.59
CA ALA A 54 4.00 22.29 -2.42
C ALA A 54 2.99 23.26 -1.79
N LEU A 55 1.93 22.76 -1.17
CA LEU A 55 0.94 23.59 -0.47
C LEU A 55 1.47 24.23 0.81
N ARG A 56 2.51 23.64 1.41
CA ARG A 56 3.17 24.12 2.64
C ARG A 56 4.61 24.52 2.36
N GLN A 57 4.81 25.22 1.25
CA GLN A 57 6.14 25.64 0.80
C GLN A 57 6.88 26.40 1.91
N TYR A 58 8.18 26.11 2.07
CA TYR A 58 9.06 26.71 3.09
C TYR A 58 8.70 26.35 4.55
N SER A 59 7.80 25.40 4.78
CA SER A 59 7.54 24.87 6.12
C SER A 59 8.59 23.84 6.55
N GLY A 60 8.68 23.58 7.86
CA GLY A 60 9.53 22.49 8.38
C GLY A 60 9.21 21.13 7.75
N TYR A 61 7.93 20.88 7.45
CA TYR A 61 7.48 19.69 6.73
C TYR A 61 8.08 19.61 5.31
N ASP A 62 8.08 20.72 4.56
CA ASP A 62 8.67 20.81 3.22
C ASP A 62 10.17 20.50 3.26
N TYR A 63 10.91 21.09 4.19
CA TYR A 63 12.35 20.82 4.35
C TYR A 63 12.64 19.36 4.74
N THR A 64 11.92 18.79 5.71
CA THR A 64 12.13 17.40 6.16
C THR A 64 11.86 16.41 5.03
N VAL A 65 10.72 16.56 4.35
CA VAL A 65 10.33 15.68 3.24
C VAL A 65 11.28 15.81 2.05
N THR A 66 11.65 17.05 1.70
CA THR A 66 12.55 17.32 0.59
C THR A 66 13.93 16.70 0.85
N PHE A 67 14.47 16.87 2.07
CA PHE A 67 15.72 16.22 2.47
C PHE A 67 15.63 14.70 2.41
N ALA A 68 14.57 14.10 2.99
CA ALA A 68 14.38 12.65 2.96
C ALA A 68 14.23 12.13 1.52
N SER A 69 13.50 12.84 0.67
CA SER A 69 13.35 12.50 -0.75
C SER A 69 14.70 12.55 -1.46
N PHE A 70 15.51 13.59 -1.25
CA PHE A 70 16.85 13.65 -1.84
C PHE A 70 17.78 12.55 -1.34
N LEU A 71 17.72 12.22 -0.04
CA LEU A 71 18.48 11.12 0.53
C LEU A 71 18.14 9.80 -0.18
N PHE A 72 16.86 9.41 -0.23
CA PHE A 72 16.46 8.15 -0.86
C PHE A 72 16.67 8.13 -2.38
N PHE A 73 16.48 9.25 -3.06
CA PHE A 73 16.77 9.38 -4.49
C PHE A 73 18.27 9.17 -4.81
N SER A 74 19.15 9.56 -3.88
CA SER A 74 20.60 9.46 -4.07
C SER A 74 21.17 8.10 -3.67
N LEU A 75 20.39 7.25 -2.98
CA LEU A 75 20.85 5.94 -2.54
C LEU A 75 20.64 4.90 -3.65
N PRO A 76 21.69 4.14 -4.02
CA PRO A 76 21.51 3.01 -4.93
C PRO A 76 20.54 1.97 -4.36
N ILE A 77 19.70 1.39 -5.22
CA ILE A 77 18.70 0.37 -4.82
C ILE A 77 19.33 -0.80 -4.07
N PHE A 78 20.53 -1.23 -4.46
CA PHE A 78 21.18 -2.36 -3.78
C PHE A 78 21.57 -2.02 -2.35
N PHE A 79 21.99 -0.79 -2.09
CA PHE A 79 22.35 -0.34 -0.76
C PHE A 79 21.11 -0.29 0.13
N VAL A 80 20.01 0.28 -0.38
CA VAL A 80 18.71 0.29 0.33
C VAL A 80 18.24 -1.14 0.61
N ALA A 81 18.32 -2.04 -0.37
CA ALA A 81 17.93 -3.43 -0.20
C ALA A 81 18.75 -4.15 0.87
N VAL A 82 20.08 -3.94 0.92
CA VAL A 82 20.94 -4.49 1.98
C VAL A 82 20.56 -3.94 3.35
N LEU A 83 20.29 -2.64 3.47
CA LEU A 83 19.83 -2.04 4.73
C LEU A 83 18.48 -2.61 5.17
N LEU A 84 17.53 -2.79 4.24
CA LEU A 84 16.24 -3.40 4.53
C LEU A 84 16.41 -4.86 4.98
N LYS A 85 17.26 -5.65 4.34
CA LYS A 85 17.55 -7.02 4.78
C LYS A 85 18.16 -7.03 6.19
N GLN A 86 19.16 -6.19 6.45
CA GLN A 86 19.88 -6.20 7.72
C GLN A 86 19.01 -5.69 8.88
N TYR A 87 18.41 -4.50 8.73
CA TYR A 87 17.77 -3.81 9.83
C TYR A 87 16.27 -4.07 9.93
N VAL A 88 15.58 -4.30 8.80
CA VAL A 88 14.14 -4.56 8.81
C VAL A 88 13.86 -6.05 8.91
N ALA A 89 14.50 -6.90 8.08
CA ALA A 89 14.18 -8.32 8.07
C ALA A 89 14.92 -9.11 9.16
N ILE A 90 16.26 -9.14 9.10
CA ILE A 90 17.09 -9.89 10.04
C ILE A 90 16.91 -9.32 11.45
N GLY A 91 17.04 -8.00 11.60
CA GLY A 91 16.83 -7.33 12.89
C GLY A 91 15.46 -7.60 13.53
N PHE A 92 14.38 -7.60 12.75
CA PHE A 92 13.05 -7.92 13.27
C PHE A 92 12.90 -9.41 13.59
N ASN A 93 13.41 -10.31 12.73
CA ASN A 93 13.38 -11.75 12.99
C ASN A 93 14.14 -12.09 14.28
N ASP A 94 15.31 -11.47 14.52
CA ASP A 94 16.08 -11.68 15.75
C ASP A 94 15.36 -11.09 16.98
N PHE A 95 14.70 -9.94 16.82
CA PHE A 95 13.83 -9.36 17.85
C PHE A 95 12.67 -10.29 18.23
N LEU A 96 12.06 -10.98 17.26
CA LEU A 96 10.93 -11.89 17.51
C LEU A 96 11.29 -13.10 18.37
N VAL A 97 12.56 -13.50 18.43
CA VAL A 97 13.00 -14.61 19.28
C VAL A 97 12.78 -14.28 20.76
N ASN A 98 13.05 -13.03 21.16
CA ASN A 98 12.80 -12.53 22.50
C ASN A 98 12.37 -11.05 22.44
N PRO A 99 11.07 -10.77 22.19
CA PRO A 99 10.58 -9.41 21.97
C PRO A 99 10.70 -8.57 23.24
N SER A 100 11.80 -7.85 23.35
CA SER A 100 12.05 -6.92 24.45
C SER A 100 12.63 -5.64 23.88
N ILE A 101 12.01 -4.51 24.22
CA ILE A 101 12.53 -3.19 23.85
C ILE A 101 13.06 -2.57 25.15
N PRO A 102 14.37 -2.24 25.22
CA PRO A 102 14.92 -1.57 26.38
C PRO A 102 14.14 -0.28 26.70
N PRO A 103 13.88 0.06 27.97
CA PRO A 103 13.11 1.26 28.33
C PRO A 103 13.67 2.55 27.72
N VAL A 104 15.00 2.64 27.61
CA VAL A 104 15.69 3.75 26.92
C VAL A 104 15.25 3.86 25.45
N MET A 105 15.13 2.73 24.76
CA MET A 105 14.68 2.71 23.37
C MET A 105 13.21 3.10 23.23
N ILE A 106 12.34 2.74 24.20
CA ILE A 106 10.95 3.22 24.22
C ILE A 106 10.91 4.74 24.29
N VAL A 107 11.71 5.34 25.19
CA VAL A 107 11.83 6.80 25.31
C VAL A 107 12.31 7.40 23.99
N VAL A 108 13.40 6.90 23.41
CA VAL A 108 13.95 7.39 22.14
C VAL A 108 12.93 7.29 21.01
N LEU A 109 12.32 6.13 20.79
CA LEU A 109 11.32 5.91 19.74
C LEU A 109 10.09 6.80 19.93
N SER A 110 9.65 6.98 21.17
CA SER A 110 8.51 7.85 21.47
C SER A 110 8.80 9.33 21.19
N LEU A 111 10.00 9.82 21.55
CA LEU A 111 10.43 11.19 21.25
C LEU A 111 10.58 11.42 19.75
N VAL A 112 11.15 10.45 19.03
CA VAL A 112 11.28 10.49 17.57
C VAL A 112 9.90 10.53 16.92
N SER A 113 8.96 9.66 17.34
CA SER A 113 7.57 9.68 16.87
C SER A 113 6.90 11.03 17.14
N GLY A 114 7.07 11.58 18.36
CA GLY A 114 6.58 12.89 18.74
C GLY A 114 7.09 13.99 17.81
N PHE A 115 8.39 13.98 17.49
CA PHE A 115 9.01 14.94 16.57
C PHE A 115 8.47 14.80 15.14
N VAL A 116 8.28 13.56 14.67
CA VAL A 116 7.70 13.29 13.34
C VAL A 116 6.28 13.86 13.25
N TRP A 117 5.41 13.56 14.21
CA TRP A 117 4.05 14.09 14.24
C TRP A 117 4.01 15.62 14.37
N MET A 118 4.91 16.20 15.18
CA MET A 118 5.08 17.65 15.30
C MET A 118 5.56 18.32 14.00
N SER A 119 6.35 17.63 13.18
CA SER A 119 6.78 18.13 11.87
C SER A 119 5.64 18.08 10.85
N ILE A 120 4.83 17.01 10.90
CA ILE A 120 3.67 16.84 10.01
C ILE A 120 2.56 17.87 10.31
N ILE A 121 2.33 18.18 11.58
CA ILE A 121 1.33 19.18 11.98
C ILE A 121 1.96 20.57 11.95
N GLY A 122 1.71 21.32 10.87
CA GLY A 122 2.11 22.72 10.75
C GLY A 122 1.21 23.66 11.58
N GLY A 123 1.70 24.87 11.86
CA GLY A 123 0.97 25.90 12.60
C GLY A 123 1.78 26.53 13.73
N ASP A 124 1.07 27.19 14.65
CA ASP A 124 1.66 27.87 15.80
C ASP A 124 2.50 26.94 16.70
N PRO A 125 3.49 27.47 17.43
CA PRO A 125 4.36 26.66 18.29
C PRO A 125 3.59 25.92 19.40
N LYS A 126 2.48 26.48 19.89
CA LYS A 126 1.68 25.87 20.98
C LYS A 126 1.01 24.55 20.56
N PRO A 127 0.18 24.49 19.50
CA PRO A 127 -0.36 23.22 18.98
C PRO A 127 0.71 22.19 18.66
N ARG A 128 1.85 22.64 18.10
CA ARG A 128 2.96 21.73 17.75
C ARG A 128 3.58 21.06 18.97
N LEU A 129 3.77 21.80 20.05
CA LEU A 129 4.26 21.24 21.32
C LEU A 129 3.24 20.30 21.97
N ILE A 130 1.94 20.60 21.88
CA ILE A 130 0.87 19.70 22.36
C ILE A 130 0.88 18.39 21.55
N VAL A 131 1.01 18.47 20.23
CA VAL A 131 1.13 17.30 19.35
C VAL A 131 2.38 16.49 19.71
N PHE A 132 3.52 17.15 19.89
CA PHE A 132 4.75 16.49 20.30
C PHE A 132 4.58 15.71 21.61
N GLY A 133 4.06 16.37 22.66
CA GLY A 133 3.85 15.76 23.97
C GLY A 133 2.84 14.62 23.92
N SER A 134 1.69 14.83 23.28
CA SER A 134 0.64 13.80 23.15
C SER A 134 1.09 12.60 22.31
N ALA A 135 1.71 12.83 21.15
CA ALA A 135 2.22 11.75 20.30
C ALA A 135 3.35 10.96 20.97
N THR A 136 4.24 11.63 21.71
CA THR A 136 5.28 10.97 22.51
C THR A 136 4.64 10.06 23.57
N LEU A 137 3.73 10.59 24.39
CA LEU A 137 3.07 9.82 25.44
C LEU A 137 2.25 8.66 24.88
N ILE A 138 1.49 8.88 23.80
CA ILE A 138 0.71 7.83 23.14
C ILE A 138 1.64 6.76 22.58
N THR A 139 2.73 7.13 21.91
CA THR A 139 3.69 6.16 21.35
C THR A 139 4.33 5.33 22.46
N ALA A 140 4.74 5.96 23.57
CA ALA A 140 5.30 5.24 24.72
C ALA A 140 4.27 4.28 25.33
N ALA A 141 3.04 4.74 25.56
CA ALA A 141 1.96 3.91 26.09
C ALA A 141 1.63 2.71 25.18
N VAL A 142 1.59 2.92 23.86
CA VAL A 142 1.39 1.86 22.88
C VAL A 142 2.53 0.85 22.92
N LEU A 143 3.79 1.30 22.90
CA LEU A 143 4.94 0.38 22.96
C LEU A 143 4.96 -0.44 24.25
N ILE A 144 4.66 0.19 25.39
CA ILE A 144 4.55 -0.50 26.69
C ILE A 144 3.40 -1.53 26.65
N TYR A 145 2.24 -1.16 26.09
CA TYR A 145 1.11 -2.07 25.94
C TYR A 145 1.45 -3.27 25.04
N LEU A 146 2.12 -3.04 23.91
CA LEU A 146 2.51 -4.10 22.99
C LEU A 146 3.49 -5.10 23.63
N LEU A 147 4.41 -4.61 24.47
CA LEU A 147 5.31 -5.47 25.24
C LEU A 147 4.59 -6.20 26.37
N ALA A 148 3.73 -5.51 27.12
CA ALA A 148 3.01 -6.11 28.25
C ALA A 148 2.02 -7.21 27.84
N THR A 149 1.59 -7.21 26.57
CA THR A 149 0.65 -8.19 26.00
C THR A 149 1.31 -9.23 25.10
N ASP A 150 2.65 -9.24 25.00
CA ASP A 150 3.41 -10.08 24.05
C ASP A 150 2.90 -9.97 22.61
N TRP A 151 2.40 -8.79 22.23
CA TRP A 151 1.70 -8.59 20.96
C TRP A 151 2.59 -8.87 19.75
N PHE A 152 3.90 -8.67 19.86
CA PHE A 152 4.85 -9.00 18.80
C PHE A 152 4.93 -10.51 18.50
N SER A 153 4.78 -11.35 19.52
CA SER A 153 4.76 -12.81 19.38
C SER A 153 3.37 -13.34 19.01
N ARG A 154 2.32 -12.73 19.56
CA ARG A 154 0.93 -13.14 19.38
C ARG A 154 0.04 -11.94 19.03
N PRO A 155 0.19 -11.39 17.81
CA PRO A 155 -0.58 -10.22 17.42
C PRO A 155 -2.07 -10.57 17.30
N GLY A 156 -2.88 -9.64 17.76
CA GLY A 156 -4.33 -9.71 17.65
C GLY A 156 -4.94 -8.38 18.07
N LEU A 157 -6.07 -8.03 17.46
CA LEU A 157 -6.92 -6.93 17.89
C LEU A 157 -7.82 -7.41 19.04
N GLY A 158 -8.42 -8.60 18.89
CA GLY A 158 -9.43 -9.10 19.82
C GLY A 158 -10.69 -8.22 19.86
N ILE A 159 -11.64 -8.60 20.70
CA ILE A 159 -12.97 -7.95 20.74
C ILE A 159 -12.91 -6.47 21.14
N LEU A 160 -12.03 -6.10 22.09
CA LEU A 160 -11.94 -4.74 22.60
C LEU A 160 -11.38 -3.76 21.58
N LEU A 161 -10.28 -4.11 20.90
CA LEU A 161 -9.73 -3.23 19.86
C LEU A 161 -10.62 -3.22 18.61
N ILE A 162 -11.30 -4.31 18.26
CA ILE A 162 -12.27 -4.31 17.16
C ILE A 162 -13.47 -3.40 17.48
N ALA A 163 -13.99 -3.43 18.71
CA ALA A 163 -15.05 -2.52 19.12
C ALA A 163 -14.59 -1.05 19.06
N ALA A 164 -13.37 -0.76 19.55
CA ALA A 164 -12.81 0.59 19.55
C ALA A 164 -12.52 1.11 18.13
N LEU A 165 -11.84 0.31 17.30
CA LEU A 165 -11.53 0.64 15.91
C LEU A 165 -12.80 0.69 15.05
N GLY A 166 -13.75 -0.20 15.29
CA GLY A 166 -15.06 -0.18 14.64
C GLY A 166 -15.83 1.10 14.96
N ALA A 167 -15.84 1.53 16.23
CA ALA A 167 -16.45 2.80 16.63
C ALA A 167 -15.74 4.00 15.98
N LEU A 168 -14.41 3.97 15.88
CA LEU A 168 -13.63 4.97 15.18
C LEU A 168 -13.97 5.01 13.68
N VAL A 169 -14.09 3.85 13.03
CA VAL A 169 -14.55 3.73 11.63
C VAL A 169 -15.96 4.32 11.48
N ALA A 170 -16.87 4.04 12.41
CA ALA A 170 -18.22 4.60 12.39
C ALA A 170 -18.20 6.13 12.47
N VAL A 171 -17.38 6.71 13.36
CA VAL A 171 -17.18 8.17 13.48
C VAL A 171 -16.62 8.73 12.18
N LEU A 172 -15.56 8.12 11.64
CA LEU A 172 -14.91 8.59 10.42
C LEU A 172 -15.86 8.57 9.22
N VAL A 173 -16.49 7.43 8.95
CA VAL A 173 -17.42 7.28 7.82
C VAL A 173 -18.61 8.23 7.96
N THR A 174 -19.16 8.38 9.17
CA THR A 174 -20.26 9.33 9.40
C THR A 174 -19.80 10.77 9.20
N SER A 175 -18.61 11.13 9.68
CA SER A 175 -18.07 12.50 9.53
C SER A 175 -17.83 12.87 8.07
N LEU A 176 -17.36 11.92 7.25
CA LEU A 176 -17.03 12.13 5.84
C LEU A 176 -18.26 12.08 4.92
N SER A 177 -19.31 11.33 5.28
CA SER A 177 -20.49 11.14 4.43
C SER A 177 -21.62 12.14 4.72
N THR A 178 -22.14 12.14 5.95
CA THR A 178 -23.34 12.91 6.33
C THR A 178 -23.05 14.00 7.38
N GLY A 179 -21.83 14.02 7.91
CA GLY A 179 -21.46 14.80 9.08
C GLY A 179 -21.99 14.18 10.38
N LEU A 180 -21.30 14.45 11.50
CA LEU A 180 -21.63 13.90 12.83
C LEU A 180 -22.95 14.43 13.41
N ARG A 181 -23.54 15.48 12.82
CA ARG A 181 -24.84 16.02 13.24
C ARG A 181 -26.00 15.09 12.90
N ASN A 182 -25.86 14.25 11.88
CA ASN A 182 -26.89 13.28 11.52
C ASN A 182 -26.85 12.08 12.48
N ARG A 183 -27.60 12.17 13.58
CA ARG A 183 -27.63 11.13 14.63
C ARG A 183 -28.03 9.75 14.10
N ARG A 184 -28.92 9.68 13.10
CA ARG A 184 -29.39 8.41 12.52
C ARG A 184 -28.30 7.74 11.70
N ALA A 185 -27.55 8.50 10.91
CA ALA A 185 -26.37 8.00 10.22
C ALA A 185 -25.32 7.47 11.21
N PHE A 186 -25.06 8.25 12.26
CA PHE A 186 -24.13 7.86 13.33
C PHE A 186 -24.56 6.56 14.04
N TYR A 187 -25.83 6.44 14.44
CA TYR A 187 -26.33 5.23 15.10
C TYR A 187 -26.31 4.01 14.18
N SER A 188 -26.58 4.18 12.88
CA SER A 188 -26.50 3.09 11.91
C SER A 188 -25.07 2.57 11.74
N ALA A 189 -24.09 3.48 11.63
CA ALA A 189 -22.68 3.13 11.56
C ALA A 189 -22.18 2.50 12.87
N LEU A 190 -22.58 3.05 14.02
CA LEU A 190 -22.23 2.50 15.34
C LEU A 190 -22.84 1.11 15.56
N ALA A 191 -24.07 0.88 15.10
CA ALA A 191 -24.70 -0.44 15.14
C ALA A 191 -23.88 -1.48 14.37
N MET A 192 -23.31 -1.12 13.21
CA MET A 192 -22.43 -2.01 12.46
C MET A 192 -21.11 -2.30 13.18
N ALA A 193 -20.53 -1.32 13.87
CA ALA A 193 -19.36 -1.53 14.71
C ALA A 193 -19.65 -2.50 15.87
N LEU A 194 -20.78 -2.31 16.56
CA LEU A 194 -21.22 -3.18 17.65
C LEU A 194 -21.55 -4.59 17.15
N LEU A 195 -22.20 -4.71 15.98
CA LEU A 195 -22.48 -5.99 15.34
C LEU A 195 -21.18 -6.75 15.03
N GLY A 196 -20.17 -6.07 14.50
CA GLY A 196 -18.85 -6.68 14.26
C GLY A 196 -18.18 -7.17 15.53
N ALA A 197 -18.24 -6.39 16.61
CA ALA A 197 -17.71 -6.81 17.91
C ALA A 197 -18.48 -8.02 18.48
N ALA A 198 -19.82 -8.03 18.38
CA ALA A 198 -20.66 -9.12 18.86
C ALA A 198 -20.44 -10.42 18.05
N LEU A 199 -20.26 -10.30 16.74
CA LEU A 199 -20.02 -11.43 15.84
C LEU A 199 -18.56 -11.86 15.78
N TRP A 200 -17.65 -11.20 16.50
CA TRP A 200 -16.23 -11.50 16.44
C TRP A 200 -15.93 -12.97 16.76
N TYR A 201 -16.41 -13.48 17.90
CA TYR A 201 -16.15 -14.86 18.32
C TYR A 201 -16.68 -15.93 17.33
N PRO A 202 -17.96 -15.91 16.91
CA PRO A 202 -18.46 -16.90 15.96
C PRO A 202 -17.77 -16.79 14.58
N LEU A 203 -17.42 -15.58 14.13
CA LEU A 203 -16.74 -15.41 12.85
C LEU A 203 -15.30 -15.94 12.90
N GLN A 204 -14.57 -15.73 13.99
CA GLN A 204 -13.23 -16.29 14.13
C GLN A 204 -13.26 -17.83 14.08
N TYR A 205 -14.26 -18.47 14.67
CA TYR A 205 -14.45 -19.92 14.56
C TYR A 205 -14.72 -20.39 13.13
N VAL A 206 -15.57 -19.68 12.37
CA VAL A 206 -15.83 -20.04 10.96
C VAL A 206 -14.55 -19.89 10.12
N LEU A 207 -13.79 -18.83 10.34
CA LEU A 207 -12.54 -18.54 9.62
C LEU A 207 -11.38 -19.48 10.01
N THR A 208 -11.50 -20.30 11.06
CA THR A 208 -10.51 -21.34 11.41
C THR A 208 -10.81 -22.67 10.73
N VAL A 209 -12.07 -23.13 10.74
CA VAL A 209 -12.47 -24.49 10.32
C VAL A 209 -12.56 -24.64 8.80
N SER A 210 -12.98 -23.59 8.08
CA SER A 210 -13.15 -23.65 6.62
C SER A 210 -12.91 -22.28 6.01
N ALA A 211 -11.69 -22.03 5.55
CA ALA A 211 -11.31 -20.74 4.99
C ALA A 211 -10.72 -20.86 3.59
N PRO A 212 -11.52 -21.19 2.56
CA PRO A 212 -11.12 -20.91 1.20
C PRO A 212 -11.02 -19.39 1.00
N TRP A 213 -10.15 -18.94 0.08
CA TRP A 213 -9.86 -17.52 -0.12
C TRP A 213 -11.11 -16.65 -0.36
N TRP A 214 -12.14 -17.20 -1.00
CA TRP A 214 -13.38 -16.50 -1.33
C TRP A 214 -14.24 -16.16 -0.10
N ILE A 215 -14.00 -16.77 1.07
CA ILE A 215 -14.75 -16.45 2.29
C ILE A 215 -14.56 -15.01 2.74
N THR A 216 -13.39 -14.42 2.45
CA THR A 216 -13.10 -13.00 2.71
C THR A 216 -14.07 -12.07 1.98
N ILE A 217 -14.28 -12.34 0.70
CA ILE A 217 -15.18 -11.56 -0.16
C ILE A 217 -16.62 -11.74 0.32
N VAL A 218 -17.04 -12.97 0.60
CA VAL A 218 -18.38 -13.27 1.10
C VAL A 218 -18.64 -12.53 2.42
N LEU A 219 -17.69 -12.53 3.34
CA LEU A 219 -17.83 -11.86 4.63
C LEU A 219 -17.96 -10.34 4.47
N ILE A 220 -17.12 -9.72 3.64
CA ILE A 220 -17.19 -8.29 3.37
C ILE A 220 -18.53 -7.94 2.74
N VAL A 221 -18.96 -8.69 1.71
CA VAL A 221 -20.24 -8.46 1.04
C VAL A 221 -21.41 -8.63 2.02
N ALA A 222 -21.39 -9.67 2.86
CA ALA A 222 -22.44 -9.90 3.86
C ALA A 222 -22.56 -8.71 4.83
N PHE A 223 -21.44 -8.22 5.37
CA PHE A 223 -21.44 -7.05 6.25
C PHE A 223 -21.88 -5.76 5.55
N VAL A 224 -21.49 -5.57 4.29
CA VAL A 224 -21.95 -4.43 3.48
C VAL A 224 -23.46 -4.50 3.29
N VAL A 225 -24.01 -5.67 2.94
CA VAL A 225 -25.45 -5.87 2.75
C VAL A 225 -26.21 -5.63 4.04
N VAL A 226 -25.76 -6.21 5.16
CA VAL A 226 -26.35 -5.95 6.48
C VAL A 226 -26.30 -4.46 6.83
N GLY A 227 -25.18 -3.79 6.57
CA GLY A 227 -25.05 -2.35 6.77
C GLY A 227 -26.00 -1.52 5.92
N VAL A 228 -26.17 -1.87 4.64
CA VAL A 228 -27.12 -1.21 3.74
C VAL A 228 -28.56 -1.39 4.25
N ILE A 229 -28.93 -2.59 4.69
CA ILE A 229 -30.26 -2.87 5.24
C ILE A 229 -30.48 -2.05 6.53
N VAL A 230 -29.54 -2.10 7.48
CA VAL A 230 -29.63 -1.33 8.74
C VAL A 230 -29.77 0.16 8.45
N GLY A 231 -28.92 0.71 7.58
CA GLY A 231 -28.98 2.13 7.25
C GLY A 231 -30.24 2.52 6.46
N TYR A 232 -30.79 1.63 5.64
CA TYR A 232 -32.04 1.88 4.92
C TYR A 232 -33.25 1.93 5.87
N VAL A 233 -33.29 1.03 6.87
CA VAL A 233 -34.35 0.97 7.88
C VAL A 233 -34.29 2.17 8.82
N VAL A 234 -33.10 2.55 9.29
CA VAL A 234 -32.91 3.66 10.25
C VAL A 234 -32.99 5.04 9.57
N GLY A 235 -32.62 5.13 8.28
CA GLY A 235 -32.40 6.40 7.58
C GLY A 235 -33.62 7.29 7.33
N GLN A 236 -34.86 6.78 7.46
CA GLN A 236 -36.15 7.46 7.19
C GLN A 236 -36.18 8.45 6.00
N ASN A 237 -35.68 9.68 6.16
CA ASN A 237 -35.67 10.74 5.13
C ASN A 237 -34.43 10.70 4.22
N ASP A 238 -33.28 10.22 4.71
CA ASP A 238 -32.00 10.18 3.98
C ASP A 238 -31.54 8.73 3.69
N LYS A 239 -32.50 7.83 3.44
CA LYS A 239 -32.26 6.37 3.30
C LYS A 239 -31.05 6.01 2.43
N PRO A 240 -30.90 6.50 1.18
CA PRO A 240 -29.80 6.04 0.33
C PRO A 240 -28.43 6.49 0.83
N ILE A 241 -28.35 7.66 1.47
CA ILE A 241 -27.08 8.21 1.97
C ILE A 241 -26.68 7.46 3.24
N VAL A 242 -27.63 7.28 4.17
CA VAL A 242 -27.41 6.54 5.42
C VAL A 242 -27.09 5.07 5.15
N ALA A 243 -27.78 4.43 4.21
CA ALA A 243 -27.52 3.04 3.79
C ALA A 243 -26.11 2.86 3.21
N ARG A 244 -25.65 3.77 2.35
CA ARG A 244 -24.28 3.74 1.82
C ARG A 244 -23.25 3.91 2.94
N GLY A 245 -23.45 4.86 3.84
CA GLY A 245 -22.57 5.08 4.99
C GLY A 245 -22.45 3.84 5.87
N ALA A 246 -23.59 3.28 6.30
CA ALA A 246 -23.63 2.08 7.12
C ALA A 246 -23.06 0.84 6.39
N GLY A 247 -23.29 0.70 5.09
CA GLY A 247 -22.69 -0.34 4.26
C GLY A 247 -21.17 -0.24 4.20
N ILE A 248 -20.61 0.96 3.98
CA ILE A 248 -19.17 1.20 4.00
C ILE A 248 -18.60 0.87 5.39
N THR A 249 -19.24 1.33 6.47
CA THR A 249 -18.84 0.98 7.84
C THR A 249 -18.83 -0.52 8.06
N GLY A 250 -19.88 -1.24 7.64
CA GLY A 250 -19.96 -2.70 7.72
C GLY A 250 -18.79 -3.39 7.00
N GLY A 251 -18.51 -3.02 5.75
CA GLY A 251 -17.39 -3.59 4.99
C GLY A 251 -16.03 -3.35 5.63
N LEU A 252 -15.79 -2.14 6.16
CA LEU A 252 -14.55 -1.82 6.89
C LEU A 252 -14.42 -2.59 8.21
N VAL A 253 -15.53 -2.80 8.93
CA VAL A 253 -15.55 -3.63 10.15
C VAL A 253 -15.27 -5.11 9.82
N ALA A 254 -15.83 -5.65 8.74
CA ALA A 254 -15.49 -6.99 8.25
C ALA A 254 -13.99 -7.11 7.90
N LEU A 255 -13.42 -6.08 7.27
CA LEU A 255 -11.98 -6.03 7.00
C LEU A 255 -11.15 -6.07 8.28
N LEU A 256 -11.54 -5.35 9.34
CA LEU A 256 -10.86 -5.42 10.64
C LEU A 256 -10.88 -6.84 11.23
N ILE A 257 -12.00 -7.56 11.11
CA ILE A 257 -12.11 -8.96 11.58
C ILE A 257 -11.20 -9.89 10.77
N ILE A 258 -11.12 -9.69 9.45
CA ILE A 258 -10.22 -10.45 8.57
C ILE A 258 -8.75 -10.18 8.91
N VAL A 259 -8.39 -8.91 9.10
CA VAL A 259 -7.03 -8.51 9.51
C VAL A 259 -6.67 -9.14 10.86
N ASP A 260 -7.59 -9.13 11.83
CA ASP A 260 -7.41 -9.81 13.11
C ASP A 260 -7.20 -11.32 12.94
N ARG A 261 -7.94 -11.97 12.02
CA ARG A 261 -7.73 -13.40 11.73
C ARG A 261 -6.34 -13.67 11.17
N VAL A 262 -5.87 -12.83 10.25
CA VAL A 262 -4.52 -12.92 9.68
C VAL A 262 -3.47 -12.74 10.77
N MET A 263 -3.65 -11.80 11.69
CA MET A 263 -2.76 -11.59 12.84
C MET A 263 -2.72 -12.81 13.77
N GLN A 264 -3.86 -13.43 14.08
CA GLN A 264 -3.91 -14.59 14.99
C GLN A 264 -3.14 -15.81 14.48
N VAL A 265 -2.96 -15.93 13.17
CA VAL A 265 -2.23 -17.05 12.53
C VAL A 265 -0.71 -16.81 12.53
N TRP A 266 -0.26 -15.62 12.94
CA TRP A 266 1.15 -15.25 13.02
C TRP A 266 2.04 -16.23 13.81
N PRO A 267 1.67 -16.71 15.03
CA PRO A 267 2.54 -17.61 15.79
C PRO A 267 2.81 -18.93 15.03
N ASP A 268 1.77 -19.48 14.41
CA ASP A 268 1.87 -20.70 13.58
C ASP A 268 2.76 -20.44 12.36
N TYR A 269 2.62 -19.27 11.72
CA TYR A 269 3.47 -18.88 10.59
C TYR A 269 4.95 -18.72 11.00
N VAL A 270 5.22 -18.11 12.16
CA VAL A 270 6.59 -17.97 12.70
C VAL A 270 7.22 -19.34 12.96
N THR A 271 6.47 -20.29 13.52
CA THR A 271 6.99 -21.66 13.75
C THR A 271 7.25 -22.40 12.43
N ASN A 272 6.34 -22.31 11.46
CA ASN A 272 6.48 -22.92 10.13
C ASN A 272 7.65 -22.34 9.31
N THR A 273 8.01 -21.07 9.55
CA THR A 273 9.17 -20.40 8.94
C THR A 273 10.45 -20.52 9.76
N ARG A 274 10.50 -21.46 10.72
CA ARG A 274 11.69 -21.72 11.59
C ARG A 274 12.14 -20.48 12.36
N GLY A 275 11.20 -19.64 12.79
CA GLY A 275 11.47 -18.42 13.55
C GLY A 275 11.90 -17.22 12.71
N ARG A 276 11.80 -17.28 11.38
CA ARG A 276 12.21 -16.20 10.47
C ARG A 276 11.09 -15.82 9.49
N PRO A 277 10.00 -15.20 9.98
CA PRO A 277 8.83 -14.90 9.16
C PRO A 277 9.07 -13.82 8.09
N ILE A 278 9.98 -12.86 8.31
CA ILE A 278 10.29 -11.85 7.31
C ILE A 278 11.36 -12.40 6.36
N ALA A 279 10.94 -12.73 5.15
CA ALA A 279 11.81 -13.30 4.15
C ALA A 279 12.81 -12.28 3.60
N THR A 280 14.08 -12.69 3.53
CA THR A 280 15.15 -11.90 2.88
C THR A 280 15.36 -12.30 1.42
N VAL A 281 14.86 -13.46 1.03
CA VAL A 281 15.02 -14.07 -0.29
C VAL A 281 13.79 -14.90 -0.69
N GLY A 282 13.54 -14.99 -1.99
CA GLY A 282 12.48 -15.83 -2.57
C GLY A 282 11.12 -15.14 -2.60
N ALA A 283 10.17 -15.75 -3.33
CA ALA A 283 8.80 -15.25 -3.47
C ALA A 283 7.77 -15.99 -2.59
N VAL A 284 8.11 -17.19 -2.13
CA VAL A 284 7.28 -18.05 -1.28
C VAL A 284 8.17 -18.91 -0.39
N THR A 285 7.65 -19.32 0.77
CA THR A 285 8.31 -20.31 1.63
C THR A 285 8.12 -21.72 1.06
N PRO A 286 9.20 -22.43 0.67
CA PRO A 286 9.08 -23.77 0.10
C PRO A 286 8.49 -24.76 1.10
N GLY A 287 7.47 -25.51 0.67
CA GLY A 287 6.85 -26.55 1.49
C GLY A 287 5.94 -26.03 2.60
N LEU A 288 5.59 -24.75 2.60
CA LEU A 288 4.60 -24.21 3.52
C LEU A 288 3.23 -24.83 3.22
N GLN A 289 2.82 -25.77 4.06
CA GLN A 289 1.46 -26.32 4.06
C GLN A 289 0.70 -25.65 5.19
N GLY A 290 -0.26 -24.80 4.85
CA GLY A 290 -0.95 -23.96 5.82
C GLY A 290 -2.33 -23.55 5.35
N SER A 291 -3.08 -22.93 6.26
CA SER A 291 -4.35 -22.29 5.89
C SER A 291 -4.13 -21.16 4.89
N VAL A 292 -5.19 -20.73 4.21
CA VAL A 292 -5.12 -19.58 3.28
C VAL A 292 -4.55 -18.33 3.96
N TRP A 293 -4.82 -18.15 5.25
CA TRP A 293 -4.27 -17.04 6.03
C TRP A 293 -2.74 -17.09 6.18
N GLN A 294 -2.16 -18.30 6.34
CA GLN A 294 -0.70 -18.47 6.33
C GLN A 294 -0.11 -18.16 4.96
N GLY A 295 -0.78 -18.61 3.89
CA GLY A 295 -0.36 -18.27 2.52
C GLY A 295 -0.43 -16.79 2.21
N MET A 296 -1.44 -16.08 2.75
CA MET A 296 -1.52 -14.62 2.66
C MET A 296 -0.36 -13.96 3.40
N LEU A 297 -0.10 -14.35 4.66
CA LEU A 297 1.05 -13.85 5.42
C LEU A 297 2.35 -14.06 4.66
N ASP A 298 2.56 -15.27 4.12
CA ASP A 298 3.75 -15.62 3.36
C ASP A 298 3.93 -14.71 2.13
N SER A 299 2.89 -14.56 1.32
CA SER A 299 2.95 -13.67 0.17
C SER A 299 3.28 -12.22 0.57
N TYR A 300 2.70 -11.72 1.67
CA TYR A 300 2.97 -10.37 2.15
C TYR A 300 4.39 -10.19 2.70
N THR A 301 4.91 -11.12 3.50
CA THR A 301 6.26 -11.02 4.08
C THR A 301 7.34 -11.12 3.01
N HIS A 302 7.12 -11.92 1.97
CA HIS A 302 7.98 -12.01 0.80
C HIS A 302 7.94 -10.74 -0.06
N LEU A 303 6.76 -10.12 -0.25
CA LEU A 303 6.61 -8.87 -1.01
C LEU A 303 7.12 -7.63 -0.26
N LEU A 304 7.20 -7.67 1.08
CA LEU A 304 7.43 -6.50 1.92
C LEU A 304 8.72 -5.76 1.59
N LEU A 305 9.88 -6.43 1.62
CA LEU A 305 11.16 -5.76 1.40
C LEU A 305 11.35 -5.29 -0.05
N PRO A 306 11.09 -6.11 -1.09
CA PRO A 306 11.18 -5.66 -2.47
C PRO A 306 10.27 -4.45 -2.76
N THR A 307 9.05 -4.47 -2.22
CA THR A 307 8.08 -3.37 -2.38
C THR A 307 8.59 -2.10 -1.71
N ILE A 308 9.08 -2.17 -0.47
CA ILE A 308 9.65 -1.01 0.23
C ILE A 308 10.87 -0.46 -0.51
N ALA A 309 11.73 -1.32 -1.04
CA ALA A 309 12.92 -0.90 -1.77
C ALA A 309 12.58 -0.09 -3.02
N ILE A 310 11.64 -0.57 -3.84
CA ILE A 310 11.14 0.15 -5.02
C ILE A 310 10.40 1.42 -4.60
N LEU A 311 9.57 1.33 -3.55
CA LEU A 311 8.77 2.43 -3.04
C LEU A 311 9.62 3.60 -2.56
N LEU A 312 10.69 3.38 -1.79
CA LEU A 312 11.51 4.47 -1.24
C LEU A 312 12.14 5.33 -2.34
N ILE A 313 12.61 4.70 -3.42
CA ILE A 313 13.20 5.41 -4.56
C ILE A 313 12.11 6.11 -5.38
N SER A 314 11.01 5.41 -5.66
CA SER A 314 9.93 5.93 -6.50
C SER A 314 9.18 7.08 -5.84
N VAL A 315 8.93 7.02 -4.52
CA VAL A 315 8.29 8.08 -3.74
C VAL A 315 9.07 9.38 -3.82
N ALA A 316 10.40 9.32 -3.78
CA ALA A 316 11.25 10.51 -3.89
C ALA A 316 11.15 11.17 -5.27
N SER A 317 11.10 10.38 -6.34
CA SER A 317 10.87 10.88 -7.70
C SER A 317 9.49 11.51 -7.83
N TYR A 318 8.43 10.78 -7.46
CA TYR A 318 7.06 11.25 -7.60
C TYR A 318 6.76 12.47 -6.71
N SER A 319 7.29 12.55 -5.50
CA SER A 319 7.13 13.72 -4.63
C SER A 319 7.75 14.97 -5.26
N ARG A 320 8.95 14.84 -5.86
CA ARG A 320 9.64 15.95 -6.52
C ARG A 320 8.88 16.45 -7.76
N TYR A 321 8.47 15.53 -8.64
CA TYR A 321 7.74 15.91 -9.87
C TYR A 321 6.37 16.51 -9.57
N SER A 322 5.61 15.90 -8.66
CA SER A 322 4.30 16.42 -8.25
C SER A 322 4.39 17.77 -7.55
N ARG A 323 5.41 17.98 -6.70
CA ARG A 323 5.68 19.28 -6.06
C ARG A 323 5.99 20.36 -7.11
N ALA A 324 6.90 20.07 -8.04
CA ALA A 324 7.31 21.01 -9.08
C ALA A 324 6.12 21.40 -9.97
N SER A 325 5.36 20.40 -10.44
CA SER A 325 4.20 20.63 -11.30
C SER A 325 3.09 21.42 -10.58
N LEU A 326 2.82 21.13 -9.30
CA LEU A 326 1.84 21.91 -8.55
C LEU A 326 2.29 23.36 -8.40
N LEU A 327 3.55 23.62 -8.02
CA LEU A 327 4.05 25.00 -7.89
C LEU A 327 4.00 25.78 -9.21
N GLU A 328 4.28 25.13 -10.33
CA GLU A 328 4.14 25.74 -11.66
C GLU A 328 2.67 26.09 -11.96
N VAL A 329 1.76 25.13 -11.76
CA VAL A 329 0.33 25.31 -11.98
C VAL A 329 -0.26 26.40 -11.08
N MET A 330 0.14 26.46 -9.81
CA MET A 330 -0.34 27.45 -8.85
C MET A 330 0.02 28.90 -9.24
N ASN A 331 1.01 29.08 -10.12
CA ASN A 331 1.44 30.37 -10.66
C ASN A 331 0.75 30.76 -11.99
N GLN A 332 -0.11 29.89 -12.54
CA GLN A 332 -0.81 30.14 -13.81
C GLN A 332 -1.96 31.16 -13.65
N ASP A 333 -2.24 31.90 -14.72
CA ASP A 333 -3.24 32.98 -14.70
C ASP A 333 -4.65 32.49 -14.39
N TYR A 334 -5.05 31.31 -14.88
CA TYR A 334 -6.37 30.74 -14.59
C TYR A 334 -6.57 30.44 -13.09
N VAL A 335 -5.50 30.12 -12.36
CA VAL A 335 -5.54 29.92 -10.90
C VAL A 335 -5.72 31.26 -10.19
N ARG A 336 -5.03 32.31 -10.66
CA ARG A 336 -5.21 33.68 -10.16
C ARG A 336 -6.62 34.19 -10.43
N THR A 337 -7.18 33.94 -11.61
CA THR A 337 -8.58 34.25 -11.93
C THR A 337 -9.55 33.50 -11.03
N ALA A 338 -9.31 32.21 -10.75
CA ALA A 338 -10.14 31.43 -9.84
C ALA A 338 -10.16 32.02 -8.42
N ARG A 339 -9.01 32.48 -7.92
CA ARG A 339 -8.92 33.21 -6.64
C ARG A 339 -9.62 34.57 -6.68
N ALA A 340 -9.44 35.33 -7.77
CA ALA A 340 -10.08 36.64 -7.94
C ALA A 340 -11.61 36.54 -8.00
N LYS A 341 -12.15 35.40 -8.46
CA LYS A 341 -13.59 35.08 -8.39
C LYS A 341 -14.09 34.73 -6.98
N GLY A 342 -13.25 34.76 -5.96
CA GLY A 342 -13.62 34.49 -4.57
C GLY A 342 -13.78 33.00 -4.22
N LEU A 343 -13.27 32.08 -5.06
CA LEU A 343 -13.31 30.65 -4.74
C LEU A 343 -12.41 30.33 -3.54
N THR A 344 -12.84 29.41 -2.69
CA THR A 344 -12.04 28.96 -1.53
C THR A 344 -10.75 28.29 -1.99
N GLU A 345 -9.66 28.45 -1.23
CA GLU A 345 -8.34 27.89 -1.61
C GLU A 345 -8.40 26.37 -1.81
N ARG A 346 -9.22 25.65 -1.03
CA ARG A 346 -9.47 24.22 -1.23
C ARG A 346 -10.08 23.90 -2.60
N THR A 347 -11.02 24.73 -3.08
CA THR A 347 -11.63 24.57 -4.40
C THR A 347 -10.64 24.91 -5.50
N VAL A 348 -9.89 26.00 -5.34
CA VAL A 348 -8.82 26.40 -6.27
C VAL A 348 -7.81 25.26 -6.42
N ILE A 349 -7.31 24.72 -5.31
CA ILE A 349 -6.34 23.62 -5.32
C ILE A 349 -6.95 22.36 -5.93
N MET A 350 -8.01 21.81 -5.34
CA MET A 350 -8.50 20.48 -5.72
C MET A 350 -9.14 20.45 -7.11
N ARG A 351 -9.84 21.53 -7.50
CA ARG A 351 -10.61 21.56 -8.75
C ARG A 351 -9.83 22.16 -9.91
N HIS A 352 -9.01 23.18 -9.66
CA HIS A 352 -8.35 23.93 -10.72
C HIS A 352 -6.85 23.62 -10.84
N ALA A 353 -6.13 23.42 -9.73
CA ALA A 353 -4.70 23.17 -9.78
C ALA A 353 -4.33 21.69 -9.87
N PHE A 354 -4.86 20.86 -8.97
CA PHE A 354 -4.46 19.47 -8.79
C PHE A 354 -4.61 18.63 -10.06
N ARG A 355 -5.78 18.70 -10.72
CA ARG A 355 -6.03 17.95 -11.97
C ARG A 355 -5.01 18.31 -13.05
N ASN A 356 -4.66 19.59 -13.19
CA ASN A 356 -3.71 20.04 -14.21
C ASN A 356 -2.26 19.69 -13.83
N ALA A 357 -1.92 19.72 -12.53
CA ALA A 357 -0.61 19.30 -12.03
C ALA A 357 -0.38 17.78 -12.15
N MET A 358 -1.45 16.98 -12.29
CA MET A 358 -1.33 15.54 -12.48
C MET A 358 -1.01 15.13 -13.93
N ILE A 359 -1.18 16.02 -14.92
CA ILE A 359 -0.95 15.69 -16.33
C ILE A 359 0.52 15.28 -16.56
N PRO A 360 1.53 16.08 -16.16
CA PRO A 360 2.93 15.71 -16.37
C PRO A 360 3.35 14.54 -15.47
N VAL A 361 2.80 14.48 -14.26
CA VAL A 361 3.10 13.41 -13.28
C VAL A 361 2.64 12.05 -13.80
N ALA A 362 1.47 11.99 -14.45
CA ALA A 362 0.95 10.76 -15.04
C ALA A 362 1.84 10.22 -16.16
N THR A 363 2.44 11.09 -16.98
CA THR A 363 3.41 10.70 -18.01
C THR A 363 4.64 10.04 -17.40
N VAL A 364 5.19 10.63 -16.32
CA VAL A 364 6.35 10.07 -15.62
C VAL A 364 6.02 8.70 -15.03
N ILE A 365 4.84 8.56 -14.40
CA ILE A 365 4.38 7.29 -13.82
C ILE A 365 4.31 6.21 -14.90
N ALA A 366 3.72 6.52 -16.05
CA ALA A 366 3.54 5.52 -17.09
C ALA A 366 4.87 5.08 -17.72
N PHE A 367 5.81 6.01 -17.90
CA PHE A 367 7.17 5.69 -18.33
C PHE A 367 7.91 4.81 -17.31
N ASP A 368 7.81 5.14 -16.02
CA ASP A 368 8.45 4.37 -14.94
C ASP A 368 7.89 2.95 -14.88
N VAL A 369 6.58 2.75 -15.03
CA VAL A 369 5.98 1.40 -15.05
C VAL A 369 6.53 0.56 -16.21
N GLY A 370 6.64 1.15 -17.40
CA GLY A 370 7.25 0.47 -18.56
C GLY A 370 8.71 0.11 -18.30
N GLY A 371 9.48 1.05 -17.74
CA GLY A 371 10.88 0.84 -17.38
C GLY A 371 11.09 -0.20 -16.28
N LEU A 372 10.21 -0.27 -15.27
CA LEU A 372 10.32 -1.21 -14.17
C LEU A 372 10.16 -2.67 -14.61
N ILE A 373 9.44 -2.96 -15.68
CA ILE A 373 9.33 -4.33 -16.21
C ILE A 373 10.65 -4.80 -16.85
N GLY A 374 11.39 -3.88 -17.48
CA GLY A 374 12.74 -4.15 -17.98
C GLY A 374 13.85 -3.96 -16.94
N GLY A 375 13.59 -3.22 -15.86
CA GLY A 375 14.58 -2.73 -14.89
C GLY A 375 14.44 -3.23 -13.46
N ALA A 376 13.35 -3.95 -13.12
CA ALA A 376 13.21 -4.62 -11.82
C ALA A 376 14.21 -5.77 -11.63
N VAL A 377 14.99 -6.11 -12.66
CA VAL A 377 16.06 -7.13 -12.64
C VAL A 377 16.95 -6.96 -11.42
N ILE A 378 17.39 -5.73 -11.11
CA ILE A 378 18.28 -5.50 -9.97
C ILE A 378 17.59 -5.86 -8.65
N THR A 379 16.37 -5.38 -8.43
CA THR A 379 15.60 -5.69 -7.22
C THR A 379 15.31 -7.19 -7.11
N GLU A 380 14.92 -7.82 -8.21
CA GLU A 380 14.60 -9.25 -8.26
C GLU A 380 15.83 -10.12 -7.97
N THR A 381 16.98 -9.80 -8.55
CA THR A 381 18.25 -10.49 -8.27
C THR A 381 18.63 -10.34 -6.79
N ILE A 382 18.53 -9.13 -6.22
CA ILE A 382 18.94 -8.90 -4.83
C ILE A 382 18.05 -9.67 -3.86
N PHE A 383 16.73 -9.67 -4.06
CA PHE A 383 15.79 -10.41 -3.21
C PHE A 383 15.57 -11.86 -3.67
N ALA A 384 16.34 -12.36 -4.65
CA ALA A 384 16.14 -13.68 -5.25
C ALA A 384 14.66 -13.96 -5.61
N TRP A 385 13.97 -12.91 -6.06
CA TRP A 385 12.59 -12.97 -6.52
C TRP A 385 12.56 -13.64 -7.89
N LYS A 386 11.78 -14.71 -8.04
CA LYS A 386 11.70 -15.49 -9.28
C LYS A 386 10.82 -14.79 -10.33
N GLY A 387 11.22 -13.59 -10.75
CA GLY A 387 10.57 -12.82 -11.80
C GLY A 387 11.30 -12.88 -13.15
N MET A 388 10.90 -12.03 -14.08
CA MET A 388 11.47 -11.92 -15.42
C MET A 388 12.97 -11.64 -15.42
N GLY A 389 13.46 -10.86 -14.45
CA GLY A 389 14.88 -10.57 -14.29
C GLY A 389 15.71 -11.80 -13.93
N SER A 390 15.15 -12.69 -13.10
CA SER A 390 15.80 -13.97 -12.78
C SER A 390 15.89 -14.88 -14.00
N VAL A 391 14.84 -14.95 -14.83
CA VAL A 391 14.85 -15.72 -16.08
C VAL A 391 15.90 -15.17 -17.04
N PHE A 392 15.98 -13.85 -17.19
CA PHE A 392 17.01 -13.18 -17.99
C PHE A 392 18.42 -13.50 -17.48
N GLN A 393 18.67 -13.37 -16.18
CA GLN A 393 19.98 -13.61 -15.59
C GLN A 393 20.43 -15.07 -15.71
N ASP A 394 19.51 -16.01 -15.46
CA ASP A 394 19.74 -17.44 -15.62
C ASP A 394 20.03 -17.79 -17.09
N ALA A 395 19.24 -17.24 -18.01
CA ALA A 395 19.42 -17.45 -19.45
C ALA A 395 20.76 -16.92 -19.95
N LEU A 396 21.20 -15.74 -19.48
CA LEU A 396 22.51 -15.18 -19.82
C LEU A 396 23.65 -16.04 -19.27
N THR A 397 23.56 -16.46 -18.01
CA THR A 397 24.62 -17.22 -17.35
C THR A 397 24.76 -18.63 -17.95
N LYS A 398 23.64 -19.26 -18.31
CA LYS A 398 23.60 -20.59 -18.94
C LYS A 398 23.70 -20.55 -20.47
N THR A 399 23.74 -19.36 -21.07
CA THR A 399 23.66 -19.16 -22.53
C THR A 399 22.45 -19.88 -23.16
N ASP A 400 21.31 -19.86 -22.46
CA ASP A 400 20.07 -20.48 -22.92
C ASP A 400 19.26 -19.49 -23.77
N LEU A 401 19.29 -19.67 -25.09
CA LEU A 401 18.69 -18.74 -26.03
C LEU A 401 17.15 -18.73 -25.98
N ASN A 402 16.51 -19.87 -25.68
CA ASN A 402 15.05 -19.96 -25.75
C ASN A 402 14.36 -19.09 -24.66
N PRO A 403 14.73 -19.19 -23.36
CA PRO A 403 14.22 -18.28 -22.34
C PRO A 403 14.65 -16.83 -22.56
N LEU A 404 15.85 -16.57 -23.09
CA LEU A 404 16.31 -15.22 -23.39
C LEU A 404 15.44 -14.55 -24.47
N MET A 405 15.13 -15.26 -25.55
CA MET A 405 14.22 -14.77 -26.59
C MET A 405 12.80 -14.56 -26.04
N GLY A 406 12.32 -15.46 -25.18
CA GLY A 406 11.05 -15.32 -24.47
C GLY A 406 11.00 -14.06 -23.61
N PHE A 407 12.07 -13.80 -22.85
CA PHE A 407 12.21 -12.58 -22.05
C PHE A 407 12.16 -11.32 -22.91
N ILE A 408 12.97 -11.25 -23.98
CA ILE A 408 13.02 -10.09 -24.89
C ILE A 408 11.65 -9.84 -25.53
N LEU A 409 10.99 -10.90 -26.01
CA LEU A 409 9.67 -10.79 -26.64
C LEU A 409 8.64 -10.21 -25.68
N ILE A 410 8.50 -10.79 -24.48
CA ILE A 410 7.49 -10.35 -23.51
C ILE A 410 7.79 -8.95 -22.97
N THR A 411 9.04 -8.65 -22.63
CA THR A 411 9.40 -7.30 -22.16
C THR A 411 9.17 -6.24 -23.24
N SER A 412 9.45 -6.55 -24.51
CA SER A 412 9.17 -5.64 -25.63
C SER A 412 7.67 -5.41 -25.80
N ILE A 413 6.86 -6.48 -25.79
CA ILE A 413 5.40 -6.38 -25.90
C ILE A 413 4.83 -5.56 -24.73
N LEU A 414 5.24 -5.87 -23.51
CA LEU A 414 4.80 -5.12 -22.32
C LEU A 414 5.22 -3.66 -22.41
N THR A 415 6.45 -3.36 -22.82
CA THR A 415 6.92 -1.97 -23.00
C THR A 415 6.04 -1.21 -24.00
N VAL A 416 5.71 -1.81 -25.15
CA VAL A 416 4.81 -1.18 -26.14
C VAL A 416 3.42 -0.97 -25.56
N ILE A 417 2.87 -1.97 -24.86
CA ILE A 417 1.55 -1.86 -24.20
C ILE A 417 1.55 -0.72 -23.17
N PHE A 418 2.57 -0.63 -22.31
CA PHE A 418 2.64 0.42 -21.29
C PHE A 418 2.87 1.81 -21.88
N ASN A 419 3.65 1.94 -22.94
CA ASN A 419 3.78 3.19 -23.68
C ASN A 419 2.43 3.60 -24.30
N MET A 420 1.71 2.67 -24.91
CA MET A 420 0.37 2.96 -25.44
C MET A 420 -0.61 3.35 -24.33
N LEU A 421 -0.56 2.68 -23.18
CA LEU A 421 -1.35 3.05 -22.01
C LEU A 421 -0.97 4.43 -21.48
N ALA A 422 0.30 4.82 -21.55
CA ALA A 422 0.78 6.16 -21.21
C ALA A 422 0.12 7.23 -22.10
N ASP A 423 0.14 7.00 -23.41
CA ASP A 423 -0.44 7.91 -24.40
C ASP A 423 -1.97 8.03 -24.21
N ILE A 424 -2.64 6.91 -23.93
CA ILE A 424 -4.07 6.91 -23.60
C ILE A 424 -4.33 7.67 -22.29
N LEU A 425 -3.54 7.43 -21.24
CA LEU A 425 -3.70 8.11 -19.96
C LEU A 425 -3.52 9.63 -20.11
N TYR A 426 -2.56 10.05 -20.93
CA TYR A 426 -2.38 11.45 -21.33
C TYR A 426 -3.65 12.02 -22.01
N SER A 427 -4.21 11.30 -22.99
CA SER A 427 -5.44 11.71 -23.69
C SER A 427 -6.66 11.85 -22.79
N VAL A 428 -6.73 11.04 -21.73
CA VAL A 428 -7.83 11.06 -20.75
C VAL A 428 -7.66 12.21 -19.75
N LEU A 429 -6.42 12.51 -19.37
CA LEU A 429 -6.09 13.52 -18.37
C LEU A 429 -6.04 14.95 -18.92
N ASP A 430 -5.72 15.15 -20.21
CA ASP A 430 -5.78 16.46 -20.85
C ASP A 430 -7.16 16.71 -21.51
N PRO A 431 -8.02 17.57 -20.92
CA PRO A 431 -9.33 17.88 -21.48
C PRO A 431 -9.29 18.72 -22.76
N ARG A 432 -8.13 19.29 -23.16
CA ARG A 432 -8.01 20.13 -24.35
C ARG A 432 -8.06 19.33 -25.65
N ILE A 433 -7.66 18.05 -25.59
CA ILE A 433 -7.61 17.14 -26.73
C ILE A 433 -9.02 16.69 -27.15
N ARG A 434 -10.03 16.85 -26.27
CA ARG A 434 -11.43 16.45 -26.54
C ARG A 434 -12.27 17.52 -27.25
N VAL A 435 -11.71 18.70 -27.53
CA VAL A 435 -12.46 19.85 -28.08
C VAL A 435 -12.07 20.17 -29.53
N SER A 436 -11.53 19.19 -30.27
CA SER A 436 -11.17 19.33 -31.69
C SER A 436 -11.88 18.31 -32.53
#